data_AF-A0A846E2P8-F1
#
_entry.id   AF-A0A846E2P8-F1
#
_cell.length_a   1.000
_cell.length_b   1.000
_cell.length_c   1.000
_cell.angle_alpha   90.00
_cell.angle_beta   90.00
_cell.angle_gamma   90.00
#
_symmetry.space_group_name_H-M   'P 1'
#
loop_
_entity.id
_entity.type
_entity.pdbx_description
1 polymer ?
#
loop_
_entity_poly.entity_id
_entity_poly.type
_entity_poly.pdbx_seq_one_letter_code
_entity_poly.pdbx_strand_id
1 'polypeptide(L)'
;MNRDRQLNICLSLNGLLLLLSQPVCALPPPEDIPEERLRSEIIVEARSPVDGRLLTPAEYVQLQAELAVSPPPTVPEEVRDLIFLLRLRRLIRTVIPFF
;
A
#
# COMPACT_ATOMS: atom_id res chain seq x y z
N MET A 1 -23.41 18.17 -60.30
CA MET A 1 -22.42 17.08 -60.30
C MET A 1 -21.35 17.35 -59.24
N ASN A 2 -21.67 17.19 -57.94
CA ASN A 2 -20.66 17.38 -56.88
C ASN A 2 -20.98 16.69 -55.53
N ARG A 3 -22.25 16.42 -55.21
CA ARG A 3 -22.66 15.80 -53.94
C ARG A 3 -22.30 14.32 -53.82
N ASP A 4 -22.57 13.55 -54.89
CA ASP A 4 -22.33 12.10 -54.89
C ASP A 4 -20.83 11.76 -54.88
N ARG A 5 -20.01 12.61 -55.50
CA ARG A 5 -18.54 12.51 -55.44
C ARG A 5 -18.02 12.78 -54.04
N GLN A 6 -18.53 13.80 -53.35
CA GLN A 6 -18.13 14.08 -51.98
C GLN A 6 -18.54 12.97 -51.01
N LEU A 7 -19.75 12.42 -51.16
CA LEU A 7 -20.21 11.30 -50.34
C LEU A 7 -19.30 10.08 -50.51
N ASN A 8 -18.94 9.74 -51.75
CA ASN A 8 -18.06 8.61 -52.04
C ASN A 8 -16.64 8.81 -51.50
N ILE A 9 -16.11 10.04 -51.55
CA ILE A 9 -14.80 10.38 -50.97
C ILE A 9 -14.85 10.28 -49.44
N CYS A 10 -15.90 10.75 -48.79
CA CYS A 10 -16.06 10.62 -47.35
C CYS A 10 -16.21 9.16 -46.90
N LEU A 11 -16.91 8.35 -47.69
CA LEU A 11 -17.08 6.92 -47.41
C LEU A 11 -15.76 6.16 -47.55
N SER A 12 -14.99 6.44 -48.61
CA SER A 12 -13.70 5.78 -48.84
C SER A 12 -12.64 6.22 -47.82
N LEU A 13 -12.64 7.49 -47.40
CA LEU A 13 -11.73 8.00 -46.38
C LEU A 13 -12.00 7.35 -45.01
N ASN A 14 -13.27 7.16 -44.62
CA ASN A 14 -13.62 6.45 -43.39
C ASN A 14 -13.22 4.97 -43.45
N GLY A 15 -13.46 4.30 -44.59
CA GLY A 15 -13.04 2.91 -44.78
C GLY A 15 -11.52 2.75 -44.68
N LEU A 16 -10.76 3.69 -45.25
CA LEU A 16 -9.30 3.69 -45.15
C LEU A 16 -8.81 3.93 -43.72
N LEU A 17 -9.47 4.81 -42.96
CA LEU A 17 -9.14 5.06 -41.55
C LEU A 17 -9.33 3.80 -40.68
N LEU A 18 -10.38 3.03 -40.94
CA LEU A 18 -10.64 1.76 -40.24
C LEU A 18 -9.60 0.70 -40.58
N LEU A 19 -9.11 0.64 -41.82
CA LEU A 19 -8.06 -0.29 -42.25
C LEU A 19 -6.68 0.04 -41.66
N LEU A 20 -6.43 1.30 -41.31
CA LEU A 20 -5.20 1.75 -40.67
C LEU A 20 -5.24 1.62 -39.13
N SER A 21 -6.38 1.23 -38.56
CA SER A 21 -6.50 1.03 -37.12
C SER A 21 -5.76 -0.23 -36.70
N GLN A 22 -4.66 -0.05 -35.97
CA GLN A 22 -3.92 -1.18 -35.40
C GLN A 22 -4.61 -1.66 -34.12
N PRO A 23 -4.74 -2.99 -33.91
CA PRO A 23 -5.24 -3.51 -32.66
C PRO A 23 -4.25 -3.20 -31.54
N VAL A 24 -4.63 -2.33 -30.60
CA VAL A 24 -3.86 -2.11 -29.38
C VAL A 24 -4.20 -3.23 -28.41
N CYS A 25 -3.24 -4.13 -28.19
CA CYS A 25 -3.30 -5.09 -27.10
C CYS A 25 -2.74 -4.40 -25.85
N ALA A 26 -3.62 -4.02 -24.92
CA ALA A 26 -3.26 -3.31 -23.68
C ALA A 26 -2.83 -4.27 -22.55
N LEU A 27 -2.44 -5.50 -22.89
CA LEU A 27 -1.89 -6.42 -21.90
C LEU A 27 -0.48 -5.95 -21.50
N PRO A 28 -0.14 -5.99 -20.21
CA PRO A 28 1.22 -5.70 -19.77
C PRO A 28 2.21 -6.69 -20.41
N PRO A 29 3.49 -6.31 -20.55
CA PRO A 29 4.52 -7.18 -21.07
C PRO A 29 4.59 -8.49 -20.24
N PRO A 30 4.90 -9.63 -20.86
CA PRO A 30 4.88 -10.94 -20.18
C PRO A 30 5.92 -11.06 -19.05
N GLU A 31 6.93 -10.18 -19.03
CA GLU A 31 7.90 -10.06 -17.95
C GLU A 31 7.33 -9.38 -16.69
N ASP A 32 6.23 -8.63 -16.81
CA ASP A 32 5.58 -7.98 -15.67
C ASP A 32 4.77 -9.00 -14.86
N ILE A 33 4.94 -8.94 -13.54
CA ILE A 33 4.17 -9.78 -12.62
C ILE A 33 2.71 -9.31 -12.65
N PRO A 34 1.74 -10.19 -12.95
CA PRO A 34 0.34 -9.81 -13.01
C PRO A 34 -0.18 -9.37 -11.64
N GLU A 35 -1.09 -8.41 -11.63
CA GLU A 35 -1.64 -7.84 -10.38
C GLU A 35 -2.31 -8.90 -9.50
N GLU A 36 -2.90 -9.94 -10.09
CA GLU A 36 -3.51 -11.05 -9.37
C GLU A 36 -2.50 -11.82 -8.52
N ARG A 37 -1.24 -11.90 -8.97
CA ARG A 37 -0.15 -12.50 -8.19
C ARG A 37 0.23 -11.60 -7.03
N LEU A 38 0.43 -10.31 -7.27
CA LEU A 38 0.75 -9.32 -6.23
C LEU A 38 -0.35 -9.20 -5.16
N ARG A 39 -1.62 -9.31 -5.55
CA ARG A 39 -2.76 -9.30 -4.61
C ARG A 39 -2.80 -10.54 -3.71
N SER A 40 -2.22 -11.65 -4.16
CA SER A 40 -2.13 -12.90 -3.39
C SER A 40 -0.83 -13.00 -2.58
N GLU A 41 0.18 -12.20 -2.91
CA GLU A 41 1.45 -12.15 -2.17
C GLU A 41 1.23 -11.45 -0.83
N ILE A 42 1.49 -12.18 0.26
CA ILE A 42 1.44 -11.64 1.61
C ILE A 42 2.75 -10.88 1.83
N ILE A 43 2.71 -9.55 1.69
CA ILE A 43 3.86 -8.68 1.94
C ILE A 43 4.09 -8.64 3.45
N VAL A 44 5.03 -9.45 3.94
CA VAL A 44 5.46 -9.43 5.33
C VAL A 44 6.86 -8.83 5.37
N GLU A 45 6.94 -7.51 5.59
CA GLU A 45 8.23 -6.82 5.85
C GLU A 45 8.75 -7.08 7.28
N ALA A 46 8.19 -8.07 7.98
CA ALA A 46 8.60 -8.39 9.33
C ALA A 46 9.98 -9.04 9.36
N ARG A 47 10.78 -8.63 10.35
CA ARG A 47 12.12 -9.19 10.59
C ARG A 47 12.14 -9.93 11.92
N SER A 48 12.96 -10.96 12.00
CA SER A 48 13.23 -11.68 13.24
C SER A 48 13.80 -10.71 14.29
N PRO A 49 13.25 -10.68 15.51
CA PRO A 49 13.76 -9.84 16.59
C PRO A 49 15.15 -10.30 17.11
N VAL A 50 15.55 -11.53 16.80
CA VAL A 50 16.85 -12.10 17.23
C VAL A 50 17.93 -11.84 16.18
N ASP A 51 17.63 -12.17 14.91
CA ASP A 51 18.64 -12.21 13.84
C ASP A 51 18.46 -11.13 12.76
N GLY A 52 17.36 -10.38 12.78
CA GLY A 52 17.07 -9.32 11.79
C GLY A 52 16.80 -9.82 10.36
N ARG A 53 16.70 -11.13 10.15
CA ARG A 53 16.35 -11.77 8.87
C ARG A 53 14.87 -11.57 8.55
N LEU A 54 14.54 -11.52 7.25
CA LEU A 54 13.14 -11.49 6.80
C LEU A 54 12.42 -12.75 7.24
N LEU A 55 11.20 -12.58 7.76
CA LEU A 55 10.36 -13.68 8.20
C LEU A 55 9.47 -14.15 7.06
N THR A 56 9.28 -15.47 6.96
CA THR A 56 8.21 -16.02 6.13
C THR A 56 6.84 -15.74 6.77
N PRO A 57 5.74 -15.75 6.00
CA PRO A 57 4.40 -15.53 6.55
C PRO A 57 4.03 -16.53 7.66
N ALA A 58 4.46 -17.79 7.54
CA ALA A 58 4.20 -18.81 8.55
C ALA A 58 4.94 -18.52 9.87
N GLU A 59 6.22 -18.16 9.79
CA GLU A 59 7.02 -17.78 10.96
C GLU A 59 6.48 -16.51 11.62
N TYR A 60 6.01 -15.54 10.83
CA TYR A 60 5.39 -14.33 11.36
C TYR A 60 4.11 -14.62 12.14
N VAL A 61 3.25 -15.51 11.64
CA VAL A 61 2.03 -15.94 12.35
C VAL A 61 2.36 -16.62 13.67
N GLN A 62 3.38 -17.49 13.67
CA GLN A 62 3.84 -18.15 14.90
C GLN A 62 4.40 -17.14 15.91
N LEU A 63 5.24 -16.21 15.45
CA LEU A 63 5.78 -15.13 16.27
C LEU A 63 4.66 -14.28 16.87
N GLN A 64 3.63 -13.94 16.09
CA GLN A 64 2.49 -13.19 16.63
C GLN A 64 1.68 -13.97 17.65
N ALA A 65 1.53 -15.28 17.47
CA ALA A 65 0.85 -16.12 18.47
C ALA A 65 1.62 -16.14 19.79
N GLU A 66 2.96 -16.21 19.73
CA GLU A 66 3.83 -16.16 20.91
C GLU A 66 3.78 -14.79 21.61
N LEU A 67 3.87 -13.70 20.83
CA LEU A 67 3.79 -12.34 21.36
C LEU A 67 2.42 -12.00 21.96
N ALA A 68 1.34 -12.59 21.46
CA ALA A 68 0.00 -12.40 22.00
C ALA A 68 -0.20 -13.04 23.39
N VAL A 69 0.59 -14.07 23.73
CA VAL A 69 0.54 -14.75 25.03
C VAL A 69 1.39 -14.04 26.08
N SER A 70 2.37 -13.25 25.65
CA SER A 70 3.25 -12.52 26.57
C SER A 70 2.48 -11.40 27.28
N PRO A 71 2.49 -11.35 28.62
CA PRO A 71 1.88 -10.24 29.34
C PRO A 71 2.56 -8.93 28.92
N PRO A 72 1.79 -7.84 28.72
CA PRO A 72 2.38 -6.56 28.37
C PRO A 72 3.43 -6.17 29.41
N PRO A 73 4.53 -5.53 28.98
CA PRO A 73 5.62 -5.15 29.88
C PRO A 73 5.05 -4.37 31.06
N THR A 74 5.14 -4.95 32.25
CA THR A 74 4.61 -4.34 33.46
C THR A 74 5.57 -3.24 33.90
N VAL A 75 5.12 -2.00 33.77
CA VAL A 75 5.84 -0.84 34.29
C VAL A 75 5.69 -0.84 35.81
N PRO A 76 6.77 -0.67 36.60
CA PRO A 76 6.65 -0.53 38.04
C PRO A 76 5.68 0.59 38.41
N GLU A 77 4.84 0.36 39.42
CA GLU A 77 3.82 1.33 39.87
C GLU A 77 4.41 2.74 40.07
N GLU A 78 5.56 2.83 40.73
CA GLU A 78 6.27 4.09 40.99
C GLU A 78 6.67 4.84 39.69
N VAL A 79 7.09 4.09 38.66
CA VAL A 79 7.46 4.68 37.36
C VAL A 79 6.22 5.16 36.62
N ARG A 80 5.09 4.45 36.72
CA ARG A 80 3.83 4.89 36.12
C ARG A 80 3.35 6.19 36.74
N ASP A 81 3.43 6.31 38.05
CA ASP A 81 3.03 7.50 38.78
C ASP A 81 3.94 8.69 38.46
N LEU A 82 5.24 8.46 38.35
CA LEU A 82 6.20 9.47 37.89
C LEU A 82 5.89 9.95 36.47
N ILE A 83 5.61 9.03 35.54
CA ILE A 83 5.21 9.38 34.15
C ILE A 83 3.93 10.23 34.15
N PHE A 84 2.95 9.88 35.00
CA PHE A 84 1.72 10.66 35.14
C PHE A 84 2.00 12.09 35.60
N LEU A 85 2.81 12.27 36.64
CA LEU A 85 3.19 13.59 37.15
C LEU A 85 3.94 14.43 36.11
N LEU A 86 4.83 13.81 35.33
CA LEU A 86 5.55 14.49 34.25
C LEU A 86 4.59 14.95 33.13
N ARG A 87 3.63 14.11 32.75
CA ARG A 87 2.59 14.48 31.77
C ARG A 87 1.73 15.63 32.28
N LEU A 88 1.32 15.58 33.55
CA LEU A 88 0.54 16.65 34.18
C LEU A 88 1.33 17.96 34.23
N ARG A 89 2.60 17.91 34.65
CA ARG A 89 3.50 19.08 34.63
C ARG A 89 3.64 19.68 33.24
N ARG A 90 3.79 18.84 32.21
CA ARG A 90 3.86 19.28 30.82
C ARG A 90 2.59 20.01 30.41
N LEU A 91 1.41 19.45 30.72
CA LEU A 91 0.12 20.05 30.42
C LEU A 91 -0.03 21.42 31.08
N ILE A 92 0.28 21.53 32.37
CA ILE A 92 0.23 22.81 33.11
C ILE A 92 1.12 23.85 32.44
N ARG A 93 2.38 23.50 32.10
CA ARG A 93 3.31 24.40 31.41
C ARG A 93 2.84 24.80 30.01
N THR A 94 2.10 23.93 29.32
CA THR A 94 1.52 24.24 28.00
C THR A 94 0.31 25.18 28.12
N VAL A 95 -0.55 24.99 29.10
CA VAL A 95 -1.78 25.78 29.28
C VAL A 95 -1.51 27.13 29.94
N ILE A 96 -0.52 27.18 30.84
CA ILE A 96 -0.16 28.37 31.61
C ILE A 96 1.28 28.77 31.25
N PRO A 97 1.50 29.49 30.14
CA PRO A 97 2.85 29.77 29.63
C PRO A 97 3.61 30.87 30.39
N PHE A 98 3.02 31.44 31.44
CA PHE A 98 3.53 32.62 32.15
C PHE A 98 3.89 32.37 33.63
N PHE A 99 4.00 31.10 34.05
CA PHE A 99 4.64 30.69 35.30
C PHE A 99 5.91 29.88 35.03
#